data_AF-A0A917EBD6-F1
#
_entry.id   AF-A0A917EBD6-F1
#
_cell.length_a   1.000
_cell.length_b   1.000
_cell.length_c   1.000
_cell.angle_alpha   90.00
_cell.angle_beta   90.00
_cell.angle_gamma   90.00
#
_symmetry.space_group_name_H-M   'P 1'
#
loop_
_entity.id
_entity.type
_entity.pdbx_description
1 polymer ?
#
loop_
_entity_poly.entity_id
_entity_poly.type
_entity_poly.pdbx_seq_one_letter_code
_entity_poly.pdbx_strand_id
1 'polypeptide(L)' 'MRIVASFRLHLVCANCLEKREQYLGITEGDDAPMDIDDLMESGVLAATPFQCKACEGIIGELVGITQMPCNAAA' A
#
# COMPACT_ATOMS: atom_id res chain seq x y z
N MET A 1 7.49 0.38 17.70
CA MET A 1 6.89 -0.20 16.48
C MET A 1 7.97 -0.17 15.40
N ARG A 2 8.42 -1.34 14.96
CA ARG A 2 9.43 -1.50 13.90
C ARG A 2 8.70 -1.77 12.59
N ILE A 3 9.12 -1.14 11.51
CA ILE A 3 8.67 -1.49 10.16
C ILE A 3 9.49 -2.70 9.70
N VAL A 4 8.81 -3.75 9.28
CA VAL A 4 9.42 -5.01 8.84
C VAL A 4 9.35 -5.17 7.33
N ALA A 5 8.35 -4.56 6.68
CA ALA A 5 8.23 -4.48 5.24
C ALA A 5 7.64 -3.13 4.81
N SER A 6 7.95 -2.70 3.59
CA SER A 6 7.45 -1.43 3.04
C SER A 6 7.03 -1.63 1.59
N PHE A 7 5.90 -1.04 1.21
CA PHE A 7 5.31 -1.18 -0.11
C PHE A 7 4.88 0.18 -0.67
N ARG A 8 5.05 0.34 -1.98
CA ARG A 8 4.50 1.44 -2.74
C ARG A 8 3.35 0.90 -3.59
N LEU A 9 2.15 1.37 -3.28
CA LEU A 9 0.92 1.06 -4.00
C LEU A 9 0.78 2.05 -5.16
N HIS A 10 0.61 1.54 -6.37
CA HIS A 10 0.32 2.33 -7.57
C HIS A 10 -1.16 2.26 -7.83
N LEU A 11 -1.86 3.39 -7.70
CA LEU A 11 -3.31 3.46 -7.82
C LEU A 11 -3.71 4.40 -8.96
N VAL A 12 -4.85 4.13 -9.57
CA VAL A 12 -5.49 5.02 -10.53
C VAL A 12 -6.86 5.40 -9.98
N CYS A 13 -7.16 6.70 -9.89
CA CYS A 13 -8.47 7.14 -9.45
C CYS A 13 -9.54 6.72 -10.47
N ALA A 14 -10.58 6.00 -10.03
CA ALA A 14 -11.68 5.60 -10.92
C ALA A 14 -12.53 6.79 -11.41
N ASN A 15 -12.46 7.93 -10.72
CA ASN A 15 -13.22 9.14 -11.07
C ASN A 15 -12.50 10.05 -12.07
N CYS A 16 -11.25 10.42 -11.78
CA CYS A 16 -10.50 11.40 -12.59
C CYS A 16 -9.33 10.79 -13.39
N LEU A 17 -9.11 9.48 -13.29
CA LEU A 17 -8.03 8.72 -13.94
C LEU A 17 -6.61 9.17 -13.56
N GLU A 18 -6.48 10.06 -12.58
CA GLU A 18 -5.19 10.53 -12.10
C GLU A 18 -4.43 9.40 -11.38
N LYS A 19 -3.16 9.25 -11.73
CA LYS A 19 -2.25 8.29 -11.10
C LYS A 19 -1.88 8.77 -9.70
N ARG A 20 -1.91 7.87 -8.74
CA ARG A 20 -1.62 8.12 -7.34
C ARG A 20 -0.69 7.05 -6.80
N GLU A 21 0.08 7.44 -5.82
CA GLU A 21 0.99 6.55 -5.13
C GLU A 21 0.76 6.67 -3.63
N GLN A 22 0.74 5.54 -2.95
CA GLN A 22 0.57 5.47 -1.51
C GLN A 22 1.65 4.56 -0.93
N TYR A 23 2.25 5.00 0.17
CA TYR A 23 3.28 4.24 0.87
C TYR A 23 2.64 3.53 2.05
N LEU A 24 2.87 2.23 2.14
CA LEU A 24 2.35 1.35 3.18
C LEU A 24 3.53 0.73 3.93
N GLY A 25 3.65 1.05 5.22
CA GLY A 25 4.62 0.42 6.11
C GLY A 25 3.94 -0.66 6.94
N ILE A 26 4.48 -1.87 6.91
CA ILE A 26 3.99 -2.98 7.72
C ILE A 26 4.80 -3.04 9.01
N THR A 27 4.09 -3.02 10.14
CA THR A 27 4.70 -3.16 11.46
C THR A 27 4.84 -4.63 11.84
N GLU A 28 5.83 -4.93 12.68
CA GLU A 28 6.05 -6.26 13.26
C GLU A 28 4.78 -6.82 13.95
N GLY A 29 4.50 -8.10 13.74
CA GLY A 29 3.38 -8.86 14.29
C GLY A 29 3.41 -10.31 13.79
N ASP A 30 2.67 -11.21 14.45
CA ASP A 30 2.75 -12.67 14.18
C ASP A 30 2.34 -13.05 12.73
N ASP A 31 1.52 -12.22 12.07
CA ASP A 31 1.07 -12.42 10.67
C ASP A 31 1.38 -11.18 9.80
N ALA A 32 2.45 -10.46 10.12
CA ALA A 32 2.85 -9.27 9.36
C ALA A 32 3.33 -9.66 7.95
N PRO A 33 2.71 -9.16 6.86
CA PRO A 33 3.13 -9.52 5.51
C PRO A 33 4.55 -9.01 5.21
N MET A 34 5.42 -9.91 4.76
CA MET A 34 6.85 -9.61 4.55
C MET A 34 7.17 -9.33 3.08
N ASP A 35 6.38 -9.86 2.17
CA ASP A 35 6.51 -9.64 0.73
C ASP A 35 5.16 -9.33 0.06
N ILE A 36 5.16 -9.26 -1.27
CA ILE A 36 3.98 -8.89 -2.05
C ILE A 36 2.92 -9.99 -2.02
N ASP A 37 3.33 -11.26 -2.04
CA ASP A 37 2.41 -12.39 -2.04
C ASP A 37 1.67 -12.45 -0.70
N ASP A 38 2.40 -12.32 0.42
CA ASP A 38 1.81 -12.19 1.76
C ASP A 38 0.84 -11.00 1.84
N LEU A 39 1.24 -9.85 1.29
CA LEU A 39 0.43 -8.62 1.33
C LEU A 39 -0.92 -8.81 0.64
N MET A 40 -0.92 -9.51 -0.51
CA MET A 40 -2.13 -9.81 -1.28
C MET A 40 -3.09 -10.72 -0.50
N GLU A 41 -2.57 -11.63 0.32
CA GLU A 41 -3.36 -12.58 1.12
C GLU A 41 -3.78 -12.01 2.49
N SER A 42 -3.02 -11.06 3.05
CA SER A 42 -3.20 -10.51 4.40
C SER A 42 -4.47 -9.68 4.63
N GLY A 43 -5.19 -9.30 3.57
CA GLY A 43 -6.34 -8.39 3.64
C GLY A 43 -6.00 -6.92 3.95
N VAL A 44 -4.73 -6.58 4.17
CA VAL A 44 -4.27 -5.21 4.47
C VAL A 44 -4.64 -4.23 3.35
N LEU A 45 -4.57 -4.66 2.10
CA LEU A 45 -4.95 -3.84 0.93
C LEU A 45 -6.43 -3.44 0.99
N ALA A 46 -7.32 -4.35 1.40
CA ALA A 46 -8.75 -4.08 1.52
C ALA A 46 -9.07 -3.08 2.64
N ALA A 47 -8.24 -3.05 3.70
CA ALA A 47 -8.36 -2.11 4.81
C ALA A 47 -7.65 -0.76 4.53
N THR A 48 -6.86 -0.66 3.47
CA THR A 48 -6.08 0.55 3.17
C THR A 48 -6.99 1.59 2.50
N PRO A 49 -7.23 2.76 3.13
CA PRO A 49 -8.09 3.78 2.55
C PRO A 49 -7.40 4.45 1.37
N PHE A 50 -8.18 4.71 0.33
CA PHE A 50 -7.80 5.55 -0.81
C PHE A 50 -8.56 6.87 -0.77
N GLN A 51 -7.87 7.97 -1.01
CA GLN A 51 -8.48 9.28 -1.23
C GLN A 51 -7.71 10.05 -2.30
N CYS A 52 -8.36 10.36 -3.41
CA CYS A 52 -7.72 11.11 -4.49
C CYS A 52 -7.58 12.58 -4.11
N LYS A 53 -6.35 13.12 -4.11
CA LYS A 53 -6.10 14.53 -3.81
C LYS A 53 -6.61 15.54 -4.86
N ALA A 54 -7.00 15.08 -6.05
CA ALA A 54 -7.47 15.97 -7.13
C ALA A 54 -8.99 16.17 -7.12
N CYS A 55 -9.76 15.11 -6.87
CA CYS A 55 -11.21 15.12 -6.96
C CYS A 55 -11.91 14.62 -5.70
N GLU A 56 -11.13 14.32 -4.64
CA GLU A 56 -11.60 13.85 -3.34
C GLU A 56 -12.36 12.51 -3.36
N GLY A 57 -12.37 11.82 -4.51
CA GLY A 57 -12.99 10.50 -4.66
C GLY A 57 -12.27 9.43 -3.83
N ILE A 58 -13.06 8.52 -3.27
CA ILE A 58 -12.59 7.42 -2.40
C ILE A 58 -12.44 6.07 -3.13
N ILE A 59 -12.70 6.05 -4.44
CA ILE A 59 -12.60 4.85 -5.27
C ILE A 59 -11.34 4.96 -6.13
N GLY A 60 -10.41 4.04 -5.89
CA GLY A 60 -9.17 3.89 -6.64
C GLY A 60 -8.96 2.43 -7.00
N GLU A 61 -8.39 2.19 -8.18
CA GLU A 61 -7.99 0.87 -8.63
C GLU A 61 -6.50 0.68 -8.37
N LEU A 62 -6.13 -0.41 -7.70
CA LEU A 62 -4.74 -0.79 -7.51
C LEU A 62 -4.22 -1.42 -8.80
N VAL A 63 -3.27 -0.76 -9.47
CA VAL A 63 -2.73 -1.21 -10.76
C VAL A 63 -1.33 -1.81 -10.65
N GLY A 64 -0.70 -1.70 -9.48
CA GLY A 64 0.59 -2.31 -9.23
C GLY A 64 1.07 -2.13 -7.79
N ILE A 65 2.02 -2.96 -7.39
CA ILE A 65 2.68 -2.89 -6.09
C ILE A 65 4.19 -2.98 -6.33
N THR A 66 4.96 -2.17 -5.61
CA THR A 66 6.42 -2.28 -5.57
C THR A 66 6.87 -2.45 -4.14
N GLN A 67 7.56 -3.55 -3.85
CA GLN A 67 8.22 -3.71 -2.56
C GLN A 67 9.39 -2.73 -2.47
N MET A 68 9.41 -1.97 -1.40
CA MET A 68 10.45 -0.99 -1.12
C MET A 68 11.45 -1.62 -0.14
N PRO A 69 12.74 -1.27 -0.26
CA PRO A 69 13.71 -1.68 0.75
C PRO A 69 13.27 -1.12 2.11
N CYS A 70 12.91 -2.02 3.02
CA CYS A 70 12.74 -1.67 4.41
C CYS A 70 14.14 -1.46 4.95
N ASN A 71 14.61 -0.21 4.99
CA ASN A 71 15.80 0.12 5.79
C ASN A 71 15.43 -0.11 7.26
N ALA A 72 15.48 -1.37 7.68
CA ALA A 72 15.68 -1.71 9.07
C ALA A 72 16.99 -1.02 9.47
N ALA A 73 16.88 0.12 10.14
CA ALA A 73 18.05 0.82 10.64
C ALA A 73 18.93 -0.19 11.40
N ALA A 74 20.21 -0.20 11.02
CA ALA A 74 21.28 -0.98 11.60
C ALA A 74 21.42 -0.75 13.12
#